data_AF-A0A7C5M7J4-F1
#
_entry.id   AF-A0A7C5M7J4-F1
#
_cell.length_a   1.000
_cell.length_b   1.000
_cell.length_c   1.000
_cell.angle_alpha   90.00
_cell.angle_beta   90.00
_cell.angle_gamma   90.00
#
_symmetry.space_group_name_H-M   'P 1'
#
loop_
_entity.id
_entity.type
_entity.pdbx_description
1 polymer ?
#
loop_
_entity_poly.entity_id
_entity_poly.type
_entity_poly.pdbx_seq_one_letter_code
_entity_poly.pdbx_strand_id
1 'polypeptide(L)'
;MNHGPRSAALRSARAERGVTLLEMLVAITLLSLLSGGILIALHAGLNGMSKVKTRLMDNRRLAGAQRIVEQQVAAFVPVVTDCLPDGDRPPVRIPFFQGEPQSMRFVSAFSLKDGWRGLPQILEFQVIPGEPGAGLRLVVNERPYAGARSAGIYCTGMRTDETTGAPAPIFRPIEIGPQSFVLADRLAYCRFSFLERGRNPAEDRWTPHWFLPRWP
;
A
#
# COMPACT_ATOMS: atom_id res chain seq x y z
N MET A 1 -32.30 49.75 -95.48
CA MET A 1 -32.44 48.29 -95.26
C MET A 1 -31.61 47.88 -94.05
N ASN A 2 -32.24 47.15 -93.12
CA ASN A 2 -31.73 46.19 -92.11
C ASN A 2 -30.70 46.63 -91.04
N HIS A 3 -31.08 46.65 -89.75
CA HIS A 3 -31.07 45.57 -88.72
C HIS A 3 -29.67 45.39 -88.07
N GLY A 4 -29.43 45.90 -86.85
CA GLY A 4 -29.66 45.24 -85.54
C GLY A 4 -28.31 44.85 -84.90
N PRO A 5 -28.19 44.35 -83.64
CA PRO A 5 -29.06 44.45 -82.46
C PRO A 5 -28.29 44.86 -81.15
N ARG A 6 -29.08 45.05 -80.08
CA ARG A 6 -28.71 45.31 -78.68
C ARG A 6 -28.11 44.08 -77.98
N SER A 7 -27.21 44.29 -77.01
CA SER A 7 -26.96 43.33 -75.93
C SER A 7 -27.15 44.00 -74.56
N ALA A 8 -27.99 43.39 -73.73
CA ALA A 8 -28.40 43.85 -72.42
C ALA A 8 -27.53 43.21 -71.34
N ALA A 9 -26.97 44.04 -70.45
CA ALA A 9 -26.23 43.60 -69.29
C ALA A 9 -27.19 43.06 -68.22
N LEU A 10 -27.05 41.77 -67.88
CA LEU A 10 -27.67 41.16 -66.71
C LEU A 10 -27.01 41.72 -65.44
N ARG A 11 -27.72 42.61 -64.73
CA ARG A 11 -27.34 43.00 -63.36
C ARG A 11 -27.78 41.89 -62.42
N SER A 12 -26.81 41.22 -61.82
CA SER A 12 -27.01 40.38 -60.64
C SER A 12 -27.58 41.25 -59.52
N ALA A 13 -28.84 41.04 -59.17
CA ALA A 13 -29.44 41.63 -57.98
C ALA A 13 -28.84 40.93 -56.76
N ARG A 14 -27.92 41.63 -56.08
CA ARG A 14 -27.38 41.20 -54.79
C ARG A 14 -28.50 41.35 -53.76
N ALA A 15 -29.09 40.23 -53.35
CA ALA A 15 -30.07 40.21 -52.28
C ALA A 15 -29.35 40.41 -50.94
N GLU A 16 -29.21 41.67 -50.49
CA GLU A 16 -28.85 41.97 -49.11
C GLU A 16 -30.08 41.68 -48.23
N ARG A 17 -30.18 40.43 -47.76
CA ARG A 17 -31.13 40.06 -46.70
C ARG A 17 -30.51 40.46 -45.37
N GLY A 18 -31.10 41.46 -44.71
CA GLY A 18 -30.80 41.78 -43.32
C GLY A 18 -31.16 40.61 -42.41
N VAL A 19 -30.31 40.34 -41.42
CA VAL A 19 -30.56 39.31 -40.41
C VAL A 19 -31.73 39.75 -39.53
N THR A 20 -32.66 38.84 -39.26
CA THR A 20 -33.81 39.13 -38.40
C THR A 20 -33.43 39.01 -36.92
N LEU A 21 -34.10 39.78 -36.06
CA LEU A 21 -33.96 39.70 -34.60
C LEU A 21 -34.20 38.29 -34.06
N LEU A 22 -35.13 37.55 -34.69
CA LEU A 22 -35.42 36.15 -34.41
C LEU A 22 -34.21 35.23 -34.68
N GLU A 23 -33.53 35.44 -35.81
CA GLU A 23 -32.41 34.62 -36.26
C GLU A 23 -31.19 34.79 -35.33
N MET A 24 -30.91 36.01 -34.88
CA MET A 24 -29.89 36.27 -33.86
C MET A 24 -30.24 35.64 -32.51
N LEU A 25 -31.52 35.69 -32.10
CA LEU A 25 -31.97 35.07 -30.86
C LEU A 25 -31.84 33.55 -30.89
N VAL A 26 -32.21 32.92 -32.02
CA VAL A 26 -32.04 31.47 -32.22
C VAL A 26 -30.55 31.10 -32.27
N ALA A 27 -29.71 31.87 -32.96
CA ALA A 27 -28.27 31.60 -33.01
C ALA A 27 -27.60 31.67 -31.62
N ILE A 28 -27.90 32.69 -30.82
CA ILE A 28 -27.32 32.87 -29.48
C ILE A 28 -27.81 31.78 -28.51
N THR A 29 -29.09 31.41 -28.58
CA THR A 29 -29.64 30.34 -27.72
C THR A 29 -29.01 28.99 -28.06
N LEU A 30 -28.89 28.64 -29.35
CA LEU A 30 -28.20 27.42 -29.79
C LEU A 30 -26.73 27.41 -29.39
N LEU A 31 -26.01 28.52 -29.59
CA LEU A 31 -24.60 28.64 -29.20
C LEU A 31 -24.42 28.49 -27.68
N SER A 32 -25.32 29.07 -26.89
CA SER A 32 -25.30 28.98 -25.43
C SER A 32 -25.55 27.56 -24.94
N LEU A 33 -26.52 26.86 -25.52
CA LEU A 33 -26.81 25.46 -25.19
C LEU A 33 -25.62 24.54 -25.55
N LEU A 34 -25.03 24.75 -26.73
CA LEU A 34 -23.91 23.95 -27.22
C LEU A 34 -22.66 24.18 -26.36
N SER A 35 -22.36 25.43 -26.04
CA SER A 35 -21.26 25.79 -25.14
C SER A 35 -21.47 25.25 -23.72
N GLY A 36 -22.69 25.33 -23.18
CA GLY A 36 -23.05 24.76 -21.89
C GLY A 36 -22.91 23.24 -21.86
N GLY A 37 -23.36 22.55 -22.91
CA GLY A 37 -23.18 21.11 -23.06
C GLY A 37 -21.72 20.67 -23.07
N ILE A 38 -20.86 21.40 -23.79
CA ILE A 38 -19.41 21.15 -23.82
C ILE A 38 -18.80 21.33 -22.42
N LEU A 39 -19.16 22.40 -21.71
CA LEU A 39 -18.62 22.67 -20.38
C LEU A 39 -19.00 21.58 -19.36
N ILE A 40 -20.26 21.13 -19.37
CA ILE A 40 -20.73 20.04 -18.50
C ILE A 40 -19.99 18.73 -18.83
N ALA A 41 -19.85 18.40 -20.11
CA ALA A 41 -19.13 17.20 -20.55
C ALA A 41 -17.65 17.25 -20.13
N LEU A 42 -17.00 18.40 -20.25
CA LEU A 42 -15.61 18.60 -19.82
C LEU A 42 -15.47 18.47 -18.30
N HIS A 43 -16.34 19.12 -17.52
CA HIS A 43 -16.33 19.01 -16.06
C HIS A 43 -16.58 17.56 -15.59
N ALA A 44 -17.53 16.85 -16.19
CA ALA A 44 -17.79 15.45 -15.89
C ALA A 44 -16.59 14.56 -16.24
N GLY A 45 -15.97 14.77 -17.41
CA GLY A 45 -14.77 14.03 -17.84
C GLY A 45 -13.56 14.26 -16.92
N LEU A 46 -13.27 15.52 -16.56
CA LEU A 46 -12.16 15.87 -15.68
C LEU A 46 -12.37 15.31 -14.25
N ASN A 47 -13.58 15.41 -13.72
CA ASN A 47 -13.93 14.88 -12.40
C ASN A 47 -13.96 13.34 -12.37
N GLY A 48 -14.34 12.70 -13.48
CA GLY A 48 -14.25 11.24 -13.62
C GLY A 48 -12.79 10.79 -13.65
N MET A 49 -11.94 11.46 -14.42
CA MET A 49 -10.52 11.16 -14.55
C MET A 49 -9.76 11.32 -13.24
N SER A 50 -10.05 12.37 -12.46
CA SER A 50 -9.39 12.60 -11.16
C SER A 50 -9.71 11.48 -10.16
N LYS A 51 -10.98 11.04 -10.09
CA LYS A 51 -11.39 9.92 -9.23
C LYS A 51 -10.73 8.59 -9.64
N VAL A 52 -10.68 8.30 -10.94
CA VAL A 52 -10.04 7.09 -11.48
C VAL A 52 -8.53 7.10 -11.19
N LYS A 53 -7.86 8.24 -11.39
CA LYS A 53 -6.43 8.39 -11.09
C LYS A 53 -6.12 8.11 -9.61
N THR A 54 -6.92 8.64 -8.69
CA THR A 54 -6.73 8.41 -7.25
C THR A 54 -6.91 6.94 -6.89
N ARG A 55 -7.98 6.29 -7.37
CA ARG A 55 -8.22 4.86 -7.14
C ARG A 55 -7.09 3.97 -7.70
N LEU A 56 -6.61 4.29 -8.89
CA LEU A 56 -5.49 3.57 -9.51
C LEU A 56 -4.19 3.72 -8.70
N MET A 57 -3.90 4.91 -8.20
CA MET A 57 -2.73 5.17 -7.35
C MET A 57 -2.80 4.42 -6.03
N ASP A 58 -3.96 4.41 -5.37
CA ASP A 58 -4.17 3.65 -4.13
C ASP A 58 -3.99 2.14 -4.37
N ASN A 59 -4.55 1.60 -5.46
CA ASN A 59 -4.38 0.19 -5.82
C ASN A 59 -2.92 -0.17 -6.12
N ARG A 60 -2.18 0.70 -6.81
CA ARG A 60 -0.74 0.49 -7.08
C ARG A 60 0.09 0.51 -5.80
N ARG A 61 -0.23 1.40 -4.86
CA ARG A 61 0.43 1.45 -3.54
C ARG A 61 0.18 0.16 -2.76
N LEU A 62 -1.07 -0.31 -2.72
CA LEU A 62 -1.41 -1.55 -2.03
C LEU A 62 -0.72 -2.78 -2.66
N ALA A 63 -0.72 -2.88 -3.99
CA ALA A 63 -0.03 -3.96 -4.70
C ALA A 63 1.49 -3.94 -4.44
N GLY A 64 2.09 -2.74 -4.36
CA GLY A 64 3.49 -2.58 -3.97
C GLY A 64 3.77 -3.06 -2.55
N ALA A 65 2.92 -2.66 -1.59
CA ALA A 65 3.02 -3.07 -0.20
C ALA A 65 2.90 -4.59 -0.04
N GLN A 66 1.92 -5.21 -0.70
CA GLN A 66 1.73 -6.66 -0.69
C GLN A 66 2.97 -7.38 -1.24
N ARG A 67 3.47 -6.96 -2.40
CA ARG A 67 4.67 -7.55 -3.01
C ARG A 67 5.89 -7.44 -2.10
N ILE A 68 6.06 -6.31 -1.42
CA ILE A 68 7.15 -6.10 -0.46
C ILE A 68 7.03 -7.10 0.71
N VAL A 69 5.85 -7.22 1.31
CA VAL A 69 5.60 -8.14 2.42
C VAL A 69 5.86 -9.58 1.97
N GLU A 70 5.35 -9.97 0.80
CA GLU A 70 5.60 -11.29 0.20
C GLU A 70 7.10 -11.55 0.00
N GLN A 71 7.86 -10.59 -0.52
CA GLN A 71 9.31 -10.73 -0.72
C GLN A 71 10.07 -10.84 0.60
N GLN A 72 9.75 -10.00 1.58
CA GLN A 72 10.37 -10.02 2.90
C GLN A 72 10.10 -11.33 3.65
N VAL A 73 8.85 -11.84 3.61
CA VAL A 73 8.46 -13.11 4.22
C VAL A 73 9.04 -14.31 3.46
N ALA A 74 9.03 -14.29 2.11
CA ALA A 74 9.63 -15.36 1.31
C ALA A 74 11.16 -15.45 1.48
N ALA A 75 11.81 -14.33 1.81
CA ALA A 75 13.23 -14.26 2.11
C ALA A 75 13.56 -14.54 3.58
N PHE A 76 12.65 -15.16 4.33
CA PHE A 76 12.86 -15.56 5.72
C PHE A 76 14.15 -16.39 5.90
N VAL A 77 14.96 -16.01 6.88
CA VAL A 77 16.19 -16.71 7.27
C VAL A 77 16.01 -17.31 8.67
N PRO A 78 16.01 -18.65 8.80
CA PRO A 78 15.88 -19.31 10.11
C PRO A 78 17.14 -19.07 10.94
N VAL A 79 17.02 -18.20 11.94
CA VAL A 79 18.11 -17.87 12.87
C VAL A 79 17.85 -18.46 14.24
N VAL A 80 18.88 -19.07 14.82
CA VAL A 80 18.95 -19.38 16.25
C VAL A 80 19.84 -18.35 16.93
N THR A 81 19.37 -17.76 18.01
CA THR A 81 20.07 -16.73 18.76
C THR A 81 20.22 -17.09 20.23
N ASP A 82 21.19 -16.49 20.89
CA ASP A 82 21.29 -16.47 22.34
C ASP A 82 20.38 -15.37 22.87
N CYS A 83 19.30 -15.72 23.55
CA CYS A 83 18.51 -14.77 24.33
C CYS A 83 19.35 -14.31 25.52
N LEU A 84 19.52 -13.00 25.67
CA LEU A 84 20.25 -12.40 26.79
C LEU A 84 19.24 -11.84 27.80
N PRO A 85 18.74 -12.67 28.74
CA PRO A 85 17.87 -12.19 29.80
C PRO A 85 18.56 -11.09 30.62
N ASP A 86 17.79 -10.11 31.09
CA ASP A 86 18.33 -9.11 32.02
C ASP A 86 18.77 -9.82 33.33
N GLY A 87 20.02 -9.61 33.76
CA GLY A 87 20.62 -10.21 34.96
C GLY A 87 21.67 -11.29 34.70
N ASP A 88 22.01 -12.08 35.73
CA ASP A 88 23.15 -13.02 35.73
C ASP A 88 22.76 -14.44 35.26
N ARG A 89 21.70 -14.56 34.44
CA ARG A 89 21.25 -15.87 33.92
C ARG A 89 22.05 -16.22 32.66
N PRO A 90 22.42 -17.50 32.46
CA PRO A 90 23.11 -17.92 31.25
C PRO A 90 22.24 -17.65 30.01
N PRO A 91 22.85 -17.28 28.87
CA PRO A 91 22.11 -17.11 27.63
C PRO A 91 21.40 -18.40 27.20
N VAL A 92 20.18 -18.28 26.67
CA VAL A 92 19.38 -19.42 26.22
C VAL A 92 19.25 -19.41 24.70
N ARG A 93 19.58 -20.52 24.04
CA ARG A 93 19.43 -20.62 22.58
C ARG A 93 17.96 -20.75 22.20
N ILE A 94 17.47 -19.83 21.38
CA ILE A 94 16.07 -19.80 20.92
C ILE A 94 15.98 -19.58 19.40
N PRO A 95 14.95 -20.11 18.73
CA PRO A 95 14.57 -19.64 17.40
C PRO A 95 14.21 -18.15 17.48
N PHE A 96 14.85 -17.32 16.65
CA PHE A 96 14.57 -15.89 16.62
C PHE A 96 13.35 -15.61 15.73
N PHE A 97 12.18 -15.58 16.36
CA PHE A 97 10.93 -15.21 15.73
C PHE A 97 9.96 -14.63 16.76
N GLN A 98 9.43 -13.44 16.50
CA GLN A 98 8.30 -12.86 17.25
C GLN A 98 7.08 -12.89 16.32
N GLY A 99 6.01 -13.56 16.75
CA GLY A 99 4.75 -13.60 16.02
C GLY A 99 3.60 -13.21 16.92
N GLU A 100 3.19 -11.94 16.87
CA GLU A 100 2.05 -11.39 17.58
C GLU A 100 1.07 -10.76 16.59
N PRO A 101 -0.20 -10.53 16.97
CA PRO A 101 -1.20 -10.00 16.05
C PRO A 101 -0.85 -8.64 15.45
N GLN A 102 -0.08 -7.82 16.17
CA GLN A 102 0.28 -6.47 15.76
C GLN A 102 1.79 -6.27 15.56
N SER A 103 2.59 -7.29 15.86
CA SER A 103 4.06 -7.19 15.87
C SER A 103 4.65 -8.46 15.27
N MET A 104 5.58 -8.33 14.34
CA MET A 104 6.30 -9.49 13.80
C MET A 104 7.77 -9.16 13.61
N ARG A 105 8.66 -9.98 14.16
CA ARG A 105 10.12 -9.77 14.10
C ARG A 105 10.84 -11.05 13.65
N PHE A 106 11.66 -10.94 12.61
CA PHE A 106 12.45 -12.05 12.09
C PHE A 106 13.62 -11.55 11.23
N VAL A 107 14.53 -12.45 10.82
CA VAL A 107 15.60 -12.12 9.88
C VAL A 107 15.17 -12.43 8.45
N SER A 108 15.37 -11.47 7.56
CA SER A 108 15.11 -11.62 6.13
C SER A 108 16.36 -11.32 5.31
N ALA A 109 16.55 -12.07 4.23
CA ALA A 109 17.58 -11.80 3.22
C ALA A 109 17.18 -10.70 2.22
N PHE A 110 15.95 -10.19 2.30
CA PHE A 110 15.45 -9.10 1.46
C PHE A 110 15.34 -7.81 2.28
N SER A 111 15.85 -6.71 1.73
CA SER A 111 15.68 -5.36 2.31
C SER A 111 14.94 -4.43 1.35
N LEU A 112 14.31 -3.39 1.88
CA LEU A 112 13.64 -2.36 1.08
C LEU A 112 14.63 -1.50 0.30
N LYS A 113 15.83 -1.29 0.86
CA LYS A 113 16.86 -0.45 0.24
C LYS A 113 17.60 -1.17 -0.90
N ASP A 114 17.97 -2.43 -0.68
CA ASP A 114 18.89 -3.16 -1.56
C ASP A 114 18.26 -4.41 -2.22
N GLY A 115 17.00 -4.71 -1.89
CA GLY A 115 16.29 -5.89 -2.37
C GLY A 115 17.02 -7.18 -1.99
N TRP A 116 17.08 -8.12 -2.92
CA TRP A 116 17.75 -9.43 -2.78
C TRP A 116 19.28 -9.37 -2.76
N ARG A 117 19.88 -8.20 -3.05
CA ARG A 117 21.35 -8.03 -3.08
C ARG A 117 21.88 -7.46 -1.77
N GLY A 118 20.98 -7.08 -0.85
CA GLY A 118 21.33 -6.52 0.44
C GLY A 118 21.91 -7.53 1.40
N LEU A 119 22.51 -7.01 2.48
CA LEU A 119 22.81 -7.82 3.65
C LEU A 119 21.51 -8.19 4.37
N PRO A 120 21.43 -9.37 5.00
CA PRO A 120 20.26 -9.74 5.79
C PRO A 120 19.93 -8.68 6.85
N GLN A 121 18.64 -8.43 7.03
CA GLN A 121 18.11 -7.46 7.99
C GLN A 121 17.22 -8.19 9.01
N ILE A 122 17.26 -7.72 10.24
CA ILE A 122 16.20 -7.94 11.21
C ILE A 122 15.05 -7.01 10.80
N LEU A 123 13.95 -7.60 10.37
CA LEU A 123 12.73 -6.90 10.07
C LEU A 123 11.88 -6.81 11.32
N GLU A 124 11.39 -5.61 11.63
CA GLU A 124 10.42 -5.38 12.71
C GLU A 124 9.15 -4.78 12.12
N PHE A 125 8.18 -5.62 11.80
CA PHE A 125 6.86 -5.18 11.37
C PHE A 125 6.03 -4.78 12.59
N GLN A 126 5.36 -3.64 12.49
CA GLN A 126 4.46 -3.15 13.52
C GLN A 126 3.20 -2.57 12.87
N VAL A 127 2.05 -2.93 13.43
CA VAL A 127 0.78 -2.25 13.16
C VAL A 127 0.64 -1.11 14.16
N ILE A 128 0.51 0.11 13.65
CA ILE A 128 0.33 1.33 14.46
C ILE A 128 -0.93 2.09 14.03
N PRO A 129 -1.49 2.96 14.88
CA PRO A 129 -2.45 3.95 14.45
C PRO A 129 -1.86 4.85 13.34
N GLY A 130 -2.66 5.12 12.32
CA GLY A 130 -2.34 6.15 11.32
C GLY A 130 -2.60 7.56 11.84
N GLU A 131 -2.72 8.52 10.94
CA GLU A 131 -3.19 9.87 11.31
C GLU A 131 -4.57 9.82 11.99
N PRO A 132 -4.94 10.83 12.81
CA PRO A 132 -6.23 10.85 13.49
C PRO A 132 -7.41 10.63 12.52
N GLY A 133 -8.19 9.58 12.76
CA GLY A 133 -9.33 9.20 11.90
C GLY A 133 -8.97 8.48 10.60
N ALA A 134 -7.68 8.23 10.33
CA ALA A 134 -7.21 7.61 9.10
C ALA A 134 -7.20 6.07 9.14
N GLY A 135 -7.29 5.44 10.32
CA GLY A 135 -7.25 3.99 10.50
C GLY A 135 -5.89 3.50 11.00
N LEU A 136 -5.44 2.34 10.51
CA LEU A 136 -4.18 1.71 10.87
C LEU A 136 -3.12 1.88 9.77
N ARG A 137 -1.87 1.70 10.15
CA ARG A 137 -0.70 1.74 9.29
C ARG A 137 0.19 0.53 9.58
N LEU A 138 0.67 -0.10 8.51
CA LEU A 138 1.69 -1.13 8.59
C LEU A 138 3.06 -0.48 8.34
N VAL A 139 3.93 -0.55 9.34
CA VAL A 139 5.30 -0.04 9.25
C VAL A 139 6.31 -1.17 9.41
N VAL A 140 7.51 -0.98 8.87
CA VAL A 140 8.63 -1.89 9.05
C VAL A 140 9.92 -1.14 9.37
N ASN A 141 10.64 -1.60 10.37
CA ASN A 141 12.04 -1.23 10.58
C ASN A 141 12.96 -2.27 9.94
N GLU A 142 14.07 -1.81 9.38
CA GLU A 142 15.16 -2.67 8.94
C GLU A 142 16.40 -2.38 9.75
N ARG A 143 16.91 -3.39 10.46
CA ARG A 143 18.13 -3.28 11.25
C ARG A 143 19.15 -4.30 10.76
N PRO A 144 20.43 -3.94 10.58
CA PRO A 144 21.42 -4.89 10.09
C PRO A 144 21.51 -6.15 10.96
N TYR A 145 21.44 -7.32 10.32
CA TYR A 145 21.73 -8.59 10.98
C TYR A 145 23.24 -8.87 10.90
N ALA A 146 23.95 -8.68 12.01
CA ALA A 146 25.39 -8.90 12.13
C ALA A 146 25.75 -10.26 12.77
N GLY A 147 24.79 -11.20 12.79
CA GLY A 147 24.94 -12.54 13.36
C GLY A 147 24.04 -12.78 14.58
N ALA A 148 24.11 -13.98 15.17
CA ALA A 148 23.21 -14.42 16.24
C ALA A 148 23.10 -13.39 17.38
N ARG A 149 24.23 -12.87 17.88
CA ARG A 149 24.24 -11.89 18.97
C ARG A 149 23.42 -10.63 18.66
N SER A 150 23.42 -10.12 17.43
CA SER A 150 22.65 -8.92 17.08
C SER A 150 21.14 -9.15 17.06
N ALA A 151 20.68 -10.39 16.91
CA ALA A 151 19.28 -10.76 17.10
C ALA A 151 18.95 -10.98 18.58
N GLY A 152 19.89 -11.56 19.33
CA GLY A 152 19.73 -11.90 20.75
C GLY A 152 19.42 -10.72 21.67
N ILE A 153 19.95 -9.53 21.36
CA ILE A 153 19.72 -8.31 22.15
C ILE A 153 18.24 -7.92 22.27
N TYR A 154 17.40 -8.37 21.32
CA TYR A 154 15.97 -8.09 21.35
C TYR A 154 15.20 -9.02 22.27
N CYS A 155 15.79 -10.12 22.73
CA CYS A 155 15.16 -11.02 23.70
C CYS A 155 15.56 -10.61 25.12
N THR A 156 14.59 -10.28 25.97
CA THR A 156 14.81 -9.86 27.37
C THR A 156 14.60 -10.99 28.38
N GLY A 157 14.18 -12.17 27.91
CA GLY A 157 14.04 -13.36 28.75
C GLY A 157 13.05 -14.35 28.19
N MET A 158 12.66 -15.32 29.03
CA MET A 158 11.67 -16.34 28.71
C MET A 158 10.48 -16.21 29.67
N ARG A 159 9.27 -16.34 29.15
CA ARG A 159 8.03 -16.48 29.92
C ARG A 159 7.43 -17.87 29.65
N THR A 160 6.77 -18.44 30.63
CA THR A 160 5.90 -19.60 30.38
C THR A 160 4.61 -19.12 29.72
N ASP A 161 4.30 -19.62 28.53
CA ASP A 161 3.04 -19.33 27.87
C ASP A 161 1.87 -20.00 28.61
N GLU A 162 0.81 -19.25 28.88
CA GLU A 162 -0.34 -19.72 29.68
C GLU A 162 -1.17 -20.78 28.95
N THR A 163 -1.16 -20.78 27.62
CA THR A 163 -1.98 -21.69 26.80
C THR A 163 -1.28 -23.03 26.57
N THR A 164 0.01 -23.00 26.30
CA THR A 164 0.80 -24.18 25.92
C THR A 164 1.68 -24.72 27.05
N GLY A 165 1.92 -23.93 28.10
CA GLY A 165 2.87 -24.24 29.17
C GLY A 165 4.34 -24.25 28.71
N ALA A 166 4.61 -23.89 27.46
CA ALA A 166 5.95 -23.90 26.88
C ALA A 166 6.72 -22.61 27.18
N PRO A 167 8.06 -22.64 27.24
CA PRO A 167 8.86 -21.42 27.36
C PRO A 167 8.80 -20.64 26.03
N ALA A 168 8.31 -19.40 26.10
CA ALA A 168 8.23 -18.46 24.99
C ALA A 168 9.18 -17.27 25.23
N PRO A 169 9.91 -16.80 24.21
CA PRO A 169 10.77 -15.63 24.35
C PRO A 169 9.96 -14.35 24.58
N ILE A 170 10.47 -13.48 25.46
CA ILE A 170 9.98 -12.12 25.66
C ILE A 170 10.87 -11.19 24.83
N PHE A 171 10.25 -10.42 23.96
CA PHE A 171 10.95 -9.49 23.11
C PHE A 171 10.82 -8.04 23.61
N ARG A 172 11.86 -7.23 23.38
CA ARG A 172 11.81 -5.77 23.53
C ARG A 172 10.72 -5.21 22.60
N PRO A 173 9.95 -4.21 23.05
CA PRO A 173 9.00 -3.51 22.19
C PRO A 173 9.67 -3.00 20.90
N ILE A 174 8.93 -3.01 19.79
CA ILE A 174 9.40 -2.42 18.55
C ILE A 174 9.21 -0.91 18.65
N GLU A 175 10.31 -0.16 18.58
CA GLU A 175 10.28 1.30 18.58
C GLU A 175 10.17 1.83 17.15
N ILE A 176 9.11 2.59 16.87
CA ILE A 176 8.89 3.24 15.58
C ILE A 176 9.50 4.64 15.61
N GLY A 177 10.20 4.99 14.54
CA GLY A 177 10.90 6.27 14.43
C GLY A 177 10.93 6.81 12.99
N PRO A 178 11.66 7.91 12.76
CA PRO A 178 11.72 8.57 11.45
C PRO A 178 12.30 7.70 10.31
N GLN A 179 13.03 6.63 10.66
CA GLN A 179 13.62 5.69 9.71
C GLN A 179 12.72 4.49 9.39
N SER A 180 11.57 4.37 10.05
CA SER A 180 10.58 3.32 9.78
C SER A 180 9.93 3.55 8.43
N PHE A 181 9.80 2.48 7.64
CA PHE A 181 9.13 2.54 6.34
C PHE A 181 7.63 2.33 6.53
N VAL A 182 6.82 3.21 5.94
CA VAL A 182 5.38 3.02 5.85
C VAL A 182 5.07 2.16 4.63
N LEU A 183 4.71 0.90 4.85
CA LEU A 183 4.37 -0.03 3.75
C LEU A 183 2.97 0.21 3.23
N ALA A 184 2.01 0.35 4.15
CA ALA A 184 0.62 0.63 3.83
C ALA A 184 0.02 1.52 4.89
N ASP A 185 -0.87 2.42 4.46
CA ASP A 185 -1.52 3.40 5.31
C ASP A 185 -3.02 3.44 5.04
N ARG A 186 -3.78 4.03 5.96
CA ARG A 186 -5.24 4.10 5.93
C ARG A 186 -5.93 2.73 5.87
N LEU A 187 -5.37 1.75 6.55
CA LEU A 187 -5.92 0.41 6.63
C LEU A 187 -7.11 0.39 7.60
N ALA A 188 -8.25 -0.15 7.17
CA ALA A 188 -9.36 -0.39 8.08
C ALA A 188 -9.01 -1.45 9.14
N TYR A 189 -8.16 -2.41 8.76
CA TYR A 189 -7.69 -3.49 9.61
C TYR A 189 -6.33 -4.02 9.16
N CYS A 190 -5.49 -4.45 10.10
CA CYS A 190 -4.23 -5.14 9.82
C CYS A 190 -3.89 -6.04 11.01
N ARG A 191 -3.66 -7.34 10.76
CA ARG A 191 -3.17 -8.30 11.75
C ARG A 191 -2.24 -9.32 11.11
N PHE A 192 -1.40 -9.93 11.92
CA PHE A 192 -0.68 -11.14 11.57
C PHE A 192 -1.40 -12.37 12.13
N SER A 193 -1.26 -13.48 11.40
CA SER A 193 -1.71 -14.81 11.82
C SER A 193 -0.78 -15.84 11.21
N PHE A 194 -0.57 -16.94 11.93
CA PHE A 194 0.44 -17.93 11.62
C PHE A 194 -0.21 -19.30 11.47
N LEU A 195 0.26 -20.09 10.52
CA LEU A 195 -0.28 -21.43 10.25
C LEU A 195 0.44 -22.46 11.12
N GLU A 196 -0.22 -22.91 12.17
CA GLU A 196 0.23 -24.06 12.94
C GLU A 196 -0.18 -25.35 12.23
N ARG A 197 0.80 -26.00 11.60
CA ARG A 197 0.57 -27.34 11.03
C ARG A 197 0.42 -28.37 12.13
N GLY A 198 -0.69 -29.09 12.12
CA GLY A 198 -0.94 -30.14 13.09
C GLY A 198 -0.02 -31.34 12.87
N ARG A 199 0.34 -32.04 13.96
CA ARG A 199 0.96 -33.37 13.89
C ARG A 199 -0.11 -34.43 14.16
N ASN A 200 -0.29 -35.29 13.16
CA ASN A 200 -1.29 -36.34 13.01
C ASN A 200 -1.91 -36.95 14.30
N PRO A 201 -3.26 -37.04 14.41
CA PRO A 201 -4.24 -36.31 13.61
C PRO A 201 -4.45 -34.95 14.26
N ALA A 202 -3.85 -33.92 13.70
CA ALA A 202 -4.17 -32.55 14.08
C ALA A 202 -4.35 -31.75 12.79
N GLU A 203 -5.49 -31.06 12.72
CA GLU A 203 -5.83 -30.16 11.63
C GLU A 203 -4.89 -28.95 11.64
N ASP A 204 -4.66 -28.38 10.47
CA ASP A 204 -3.98 -27.10 10.33
C ASP A 204 -4.81 -25.99 10.98
N ARG A 205 -4.18 -25.20 11.84
CA ARG A 205 -4.85 -24.15 12.60
C ARG A 205 -4.16 -22.81 12.42
N TRP A 206 -4.92 -21.78 12.07
CA TRP A 206 -4.43 -20.41 12.13
C TRP A 206 -4.44 -19.90 13.57
N THR A 207 -3.28 -19.47 14.05
CA THR A 207 -3.13 -18.87 15.38
C THR A 207 -2.74 -17.39 15.27
N PRO A 208 -3.29 -16.51 16.11
CA PRO A 208 -2.91 -15.10 16.17
C PRO A 208 -1.51 -14.88 16.77
N HIS A 209 -1.01 -15.86 17.53
CA HIS A 209 0.30 -15.78 18.19
C HIS A 209 1.13 -17.02 17.88
N TRP A 210 2.45 -16.83 17.75
CA TRP A 210 3.40 -17.91 17.56
C TRP A 210 4.31 -18.06 18.78
N PHE A 211 4.03 -19.08 19.60
CA PHE A 211 4.77 -19.36 20.83
C PHE A 211 5.59 -20.65 20.76
N LEU A 212 5.53 -21.39 19.65
CA LEU A 212 6.19 -22.67 19.53
C LEU A 212 7.71 -22.49 19.42
N PRO A 213 8.52 -23.39 20.02
CA PRO A 213 9.98 -23.34 19.95
C PRO A 213 10.51 -23.84 18.59
N ARG A 214 9.89 -23.40 17.50
CA ARG A 214 10.21 -23.70 16.10
C ARG A 214 9.77 -22.53 15.22
N TRP A 215 10.19 -22.50 13.97
CA TRP A 215 9.70 -21.52 13.00
C TRP A 215 8.27 -21.83 12.53
N PRO A 216 7.48 -20.80 12.17
CA PRO A 216 6.16 -20.93 11.56
C PRO A 216 6.18 -21.70 10.25
#